data_AF-D8UF01-F1
#
_entry.id   AF-D8UF01-F1
#
_cell.length_a   1.000
_cell.length_b   1.000
_cell.length_c   1.000
_cell.angle_alpha   90.00
_cell.angle_beta   90.00
_cell.angle_gamma   90.00
#
_symmetry.space_group_name_H-M   'P 1'
#
loop_
_entity.id
_entity.type
_entity.pdbx_description
1 polymer ?
#
loop_
_entity_poly.entity_id
_entity_poly.type
_entity_poly.pdbx_seq_one_letter_code
_entity_poly.pdbx_strand_id
1 'polypeptide(L)'
;MLASRNVRAAAGPRVAAAPGQRVILSARAGRRALTAAKAQKKEIMMWEALREAIDEEMERDPTVCVMGEDVGHYGGSYKCTYGLYKKYGDMRVLDTPICENGFMGMGVGGAMTWLRPIVEGMNMGFLLLAFNQISNNCGMLHYTSGGQFKVPMVIRGPGGVGRQLGAEHSQRLESYFQSIPGVQLVACSTVRNSKALLKAVSGYVNNLTGR
;
A
#
# COMPACT_ATOMS: atom_id res chain seq x y z
N MET A 1 63.41 -3.40 49.11
CA MET A 1 64.70 -3.09 48.43
C MET A 1 64.39 -2.05 47.37
N LEU A 2 64.61 -0.76 47.70
CA LEU A 2 65.68 0.11 47.16
C LEU A 2 65.54 0.34 45.64
N ALA A 3 65.57 1.54 45.07
CA ALA A 3 65.71 2.91 45.58
C ALA A 3 65.34 3.89 44.44
N SER A 4 65.13 5.13 44.83
CA SER A 4 64.87 6.32 44.02
C SER A 4 66.01 6.71 43.07
N ARG A 5 65.69 7.54 42.05
CA ARG A 5 66.41 8.79 41.74
C ARG A 5 65.70 9.63 40.65
N ASN A 6 65.34 10.86 41.03
CA ASN A 6 65.05 11.99 40.17
C ASN A 6 66.34 12.53 39.54
N VAL A 7 66.32 12.96 38.27
CA VAL A 7 67.19 14.05 37.75
C VAL A 7 66.41 14.93 36.76
N ARG A 8 66.73 16.22 36.81
CA ARG A 8 66.08 17.44 36.31
C ARG A 8 65.98 17.62 34.78
N ALA A 9 65.10 18.56 34.44
CA ALA A 9 64.88 19.18 33.13
C ALA A 9 66.07 19.96 32.55
N ALA A 10 66.09 20.08 31.21
CA ALA A 10 66.71 21.17 30.47
C ALA A 10 65.90 21.47 29.20
N ALA A 11 65.68 22.75 28.94
CA ALA A 11 64.85 23.29 27.87
C ALA A 11 65.60 23.36 26.53
N GLY A 12 64.90 23.05 25.43
CA GLY A 12 65.33 23.27 24.03
C GLY A 12 64.33 24.19 23.30
N PRO A 13 64.74 24.85 22.21
CA PRO A 13 64.36 26.24 21.92
C PRO A 13 62.96 26.42 21.34
N ARG A 14 62.31 27.50 21.79
CA ARG A 14 61.10 28.08 21.18
C ARG A 14 61.48 28.68 19.82
N VAL A 15 60.91 28.16 18.73
CA VAL A 15 60.92 28.83 17.43
C VAL A 15 59.59 29.58 17.29
N ALA A 16 59.70 30.90 17.11
CA ALA A 16 58.59 31.83 16.99
C ALA A 16 57.79 31.57 15.69
N ALA A 17 56.46 31.60 15.80
CA ALA A 17 55.56 31.57 14.65
C ALA A 17 55.52 32.96 13.99
N ALA A 18 55.87 33.02 12.70
CA ALA A 18 55.63 34.19 11.85
C ALA A 18 54.19 34.14 11.30
N PRO A 19 53.40 35.23 11.36
CA PRO A 19 52.05 35.25 10.84
C PRO A 19 52.04 35.62 9.36
N GLY A 20 51.24 34.91 8.56
CA GLY A 20 50.76 35.43 7.28
C GLY A 20 51.07 34.60 6.03
N GLN A 21 50.49 33.40 5.93
CA GLN A 21 50.11 32.86 4.62
C GLN A 21 48.68 32.33 4.71
N ARG A 22 47.74 33.07 4.11
CA ARG A 22 46.37 32.60 3.86
C ARG A 22 46.45 31.42 2.89
N VAL A 23 46.25 30.21 3.39
CA VAL A 23 46.00 29.03 2.56
C VAL A 23 44.65 29.23 1.88
N ILE A 24 44.66 29.44 0.56
CA ILE A 24 43.46 29.36 -0.26
C ILE A 24 43.07 27.87 -0.30
N LEU A 25 42.19 27.46 0.61
CA LEU A 25 41.53 26.16 0.57
C LEU A 25 40.73 26.07 -0.74
N SER A 26 41.24 25.26 -1.67
CA SER A 26 40.55 25.03 -2.94
C SER A 26 39.17 24.42 -2.67
N ALA A 27 38.12 25.13 -3.08
CA ALA A 27 36.72 24.72 -3.00
C ALA A 27 36.37 23.58 -3.98
N ARG A 28 37.29 22.63 -4.20
CA ARG A 28 37.13 21.48 -5.10
C ARG A 28 36.85 20.16 -4.36
N ALA A 29 37.02 20.10 -3.04
CA ALA A 29 36.75 18.90 -2.25
C ALA A 29 35.26 18.75 -1.83
N GLY A 30 34.47 19.84 -1.84
CA GLY A 30 33.08 19.82 -1.35
C GLY A 30 32.02 19.34 -2.36
N ARG A 31 32.33 19.25 -3.66
CA ARG A 31 31.34 18.85 -4.69
C ARG A 31 31.27 17.34 -4.94
N ARG A 32 32.20 16.56 -4.40
CA ARG A 32 32.26 15.09 -4.63
C ARG A 32 31.55 14.28 -3.55
N ALA A 33 31.19 14.91 -2.42
CA ALA A 33 30.49 14.26 -1.30
C ALA A 33 28.96 14.49 -1.29
N LEU A 34 28.43 15.34 -2.18
CA LEU A 34 26.99 15.63 -2.29
C LEU A 34 26.25 14.77 -3.33
N THR A 35 26.94 13.84 -4.00
CA THR A 35 26.38 12.98 -5.06
C THR A 35 26.14 11.52 -4.66
N ALA A 36 26.28 11.17 -3.39
CA ALA A 36 26.16 9.79 -2.92
C ALA A 36 25.10 9.63 -1.81
N ALA A 37 23.87 10.04 -2.10
CA ALA A 37 22.68 9.58 -1.37
C ALA A 37 21.44 9.66 -2.28
N LYS A 38 21.55 9.22 -3.54
CA LYS A 38 20.35 8.84 -4.29
C LYS A 38 19.98 7.47 -3.76
N ALA A 39 18.98 7.39 -2.89
CA ALA A 39 18.39 6.11 -2.50
C ALA A 39 18.11 5.33 -3.80
N GLN A 40 18.78 4.19 -3.98
CA GLN A 40 18.58 3.32 -5.14
C GLN A 40 17.12 2.87 -5.07
N LYS A 41 16.26 3.54 -5.85
CA LYS A 41 14.84 3.23 -5.85
C LYS A 41 14.70 1.88 -6.53
N LYS A 42 14.53 0.83 -5.73
CA LYS A 42 14.28 -0.53 -6.23
C LYS A 42 13.10 -0.45 -7.20
N GLU A 43 13.31 -0.90 -8.43
CA GLU A 43 12.21 -1.05 -9.37
C GLU A 43 11.31 -2.16 -8.84
N ILE A 44 10.04 -1.82 -8.62
CA ILE A 44 9.02 -2.75 -8.17
C ILE A 44 7.92 -2.84 -9.20
N MET A 45 7.31 -4.00 -9.30
CA MET A 45 6.17 -4.26 -10.16
C MET A 45 4.90 -3.65 -9.56
N MET A 46 3.87 -3.42 -10.39
CA MET A 46 2.60 -2.86 -9.93
C MET A 46 1.95 -3.72 -8.83
N TRP A 47 2.06 -5.05 -8.93
CA TRP A 47 1.52 -5.97 -7.94
C TRP A 47 2.24 -5.86 -6.59
N GLU A 48 3.57 -5.64 -6.58
CA GLU A 48 4.33 -5.40 -5.35
C GLU A 48 3.90 -4.09 -4.70
N ALA A 49 3.70 -3.04 -5.48
CA ALA A 49 3.23 -1.75 -4.99
C ALA A 49 1.80 -1.83 -4.39
N LEU A 50 0.90 -2.61 -4.99
CA LEU A 50 -0.42 -2.89 -4.44
C LEU A 50 -0.34 -3.72 -3.15
N ARG A 51 0.54 -4.73 -3.12
CA ARG A 51 0.78 -5.57 -1.95
C ARG A 51 1.32 -4.75 -0.77
N GLU A 52 2.30 -3.87 -1.01
CA GLU A 52 2.80 -2.93 0.00
C GLU A 52 1.71 -1.98 0.50
N ALA A 53 0.85 -1.48 -0.38
CA ALA A 53 -0.26 -0.62 0.00
C ALA A 53 -1.25 -1.33 0.94
N ILE A 54 -1.61 -2.58 0.63
CA ILE A 54 -2.48 -3.40 1.49
C ILE A 54 -1.81 -3.65 2.84
N ASP A 55 -0.55 -4.06 2.83
CA ASP A 55 0.24 -4.34 4.04
C ASP A 55 0.27 -3.10 4.96
N GLU A 56 0.58 -1.92 4.41
CA GLU A 56 0.62 -0.66 5.14
C GLU A 56 -0.75 -0.27 5.72
N GLU A 57 -1.86 -0.45 4.98
CA GLU A 57 -3.20 -0.14 5.49
C GLU A 57 -3.68 -1.15 6.53
N MET A 58 -3.38 -2.44 6.37
CA MET A 58 -3.70 -3.49 7.35
C MET A 58 -2.89 -3.34 8.64
N GLU A 59 -1.66 -2.87 8.55
CA GLU A 59 -0.82 -2.54 9.72
C GLU A 59 -1.32 -1.29 10.43
N ARG A 60 -1.76 -0.27 9.68
CA ARG A 60 -2.29 0.98 10.21
C ARG A 60 -3.65 0.80 10.90
N ASP A 61 -4.55 0.02 10.29
CA ASP A 61 -5.92 -0.14 10.77
C ASP A 61 -6.27 -1.64 10.98
N PRO A 62 -6.51 -2.07 12.24
CA PRO A 62 -6.84 -3.46 12.53
C PRO A 62 -8.19 -3.91 11.97
N THR A 63 -9.05 -2.97 11.55
CA THR A 63 -10.35 -3.27 10.94
C THR A 63 -10.25 -3.58 9.44
N VAL A 64 -9.11 -3.32 8.80
CA VAL A 64 -8.88 -3.66 7.39
C VAL A 64 -8.59 -5.13 7.25
N CYS A 65 -9.43 -5.82 6.48
CA CYS A 65 -9.25 -7.23 6.13
C CYS A 65 -9.34 -7.41 4.61
N VAL A 66 -8.76 -8.48 4.11
CA VAL A 66 -8.83 -8.86 2.70
C VAL A 66 -9.66 -10.13 2.58
N MET A 67 -10.53 -10.19 1.60
CA MET A 67 -11.29 -11.40 1.29
C MET A 67 -11.51 -11.55 -0.21
N GLY A 68 -11.56 -12.79 -0.68
CA GLY A 68 -11.75 -13.10 -2.09
C GLY A 68 -11.21 -14.49 -2.44
N GLU A 69 -11.20 -14.79 -3.72
CA GLU A 69 -10.70 -16.05 -4.24
C GLU A 69 -9.17 -16.07 -4.25
N ASP A 70 -8.58 -17.11 -3.66
CA ASP A 70 -7.14 -17.36 -3.60
C ASP A 70 -6.28 -16.25 -2.95
N VAL A 71 -6.89 -15.27 -2.28
CA VAL A 71 -6.18 -14.12 -1.67
C VAL A 71 -5.35 -14.51 -0.46
N GLY A 72 -5.73 -15.57 0.25
CA GLY A 72 -5.11 -16.05 1.48
C GLY A 72 -3.87 -16.87 1.21
N HIS A 73 -4.01 -18.19 1.21
CA HIS A 73 -2.88 -19.12 1.19
C HIS A 73 -2.02 -18.98 -0.08
N TYR A 74 -2.66 -18.77 -1.23
CA TYR A 74 -1.99 -18.64 -2.52
C TYR A 74 -1.39 -17.24 -2.76
N GLY A 75 -1.94 -16.21 -2.10
CA GLY A 75 -1.48 -14.82 -2.19
C GLY A 75 -2.03 -14.05 -3.39
N GLY A 76 -3.16 -14.50 -3.94
CA GLY A 76 -3.86 -13.90 -5.07
C GLY A 76 -3.30 -14.33 -6.43
N SER A 77 -4.16 -14.33 -7.45
CA SER A 77 -3.80 -14.69 -8.83
C SER A 77 -2.65 -13.86 -9.39
N TYR A 78 -2.58 -12.58 -9.01
CA TYR A 78 -1.54 -11.63 -9.40
C TYR A 78 -0.54 -11.32 -8.28
N LYS A 79 -0.48 -12.16 -7.24
CA LYS A 79 0.46 -12.02 -6.10
C LYS A 79 0.33 -10.74 -5.27
N CYS A 80 -0.76 -10.00 -5.45
CA CYS A 80 -0.99 -8.73 -4.75
C CYS A 80 -1.28 -8.88 -3.25
N THR A 81 -1.51 -10.09 -2.75
CA THR A 81 -1.69 -10.38 -1.32
C THR A 81 -0.64 -11.38 -0.81
N TYR A 82 0.41 -11.62 -1.59
CA TYR A 82 1.43 -12.61 -1.28
C TYR A 82 2.11 -12.35 0.06
N GLY A 83 2.13 -13.40 0.89
CA GLY A 83 2.72 -13.40 2.23
C GLY A 83 1.88 -12.70 3.31
N LEU A 84 0.77 -12.03 2.96
CA LEU A 84 -0.06 -11.33 3.95
C LEU A 84 -0.81 -12.31 4.85
N TYR A 85 -1.29 -13.44 4.31
CA TYR A 85 -1.89 -14.51 5.11
C TYR A 85 -0.94 -14.99 6.22
N LYS A 86 0.34 -15.19 5.93
CA LYS A 86 1.34 -15.61 6.93
C LYS A 86 1.57 -14.53 8.01
N LYS A 87 1.40 -13.25 7.66
CA LYS A 87 1.59 -12.11 8.59
C LYS A 87 0.37 -11.89 9.48
N TYR A 88 -0.84 -11.96 8.93
CA TYR A 88 -2.08 -11.52 9.61
C TYR A 88 -3.06 -12.65 9.96
N GLY A 89 -2.91 -13.83 9.36
CA GLY A 89 -3.77 -14.98 9.58
C GLY A 89 -5.12 -14.94 8.87
N ASP A 90 -5.87 -16.02 9.04
CA ASP A 90 -7.10 -16.35 8.30
C ASP A 90 -8.24 -15.32 8.51
N MET A 91 -8.35 -14.77 9.72
CA MET A 91 -9.38 -13.78 10.04
C MET A 91 -9.15 -12.40 9.40
N ARG A 92 -7.97 -12.15 8.83
CA ARG A 92 -7.58 -10.87 8.23
C ARG A 92 -7.28 -10.98 6.73
N VAL A 93 -6.97 -12.17 6.23
CA VAL A 93 -6.78 -12.47 4.80
C VAL A 93 -7.50 -13.78 4.48
N LEU A 94 -8.77 -13.68 4.13
CA LEU A 94 -9.70 -14.82 4.06
C LEU A 94 -9.88 -15.31 2.63
N ASP A 95 -9.59 -16.58 2.39
CA ASP A 95 -9.99 -17.28 1.16
C ASP A 95 -11.50 -17.55 1.19
N THR A 96 -12.20 -17.21 0.12
CA THR A 96 -13.65 -17.41 0.01
C THR A 96 -14.01 -18.49 -1.01
N PRO A 97 -15.19 -19.14 -0.92
CA PRO A 97 -15.70 -19.95 -2.01
C PRO A 97 -15.80 -19.15 -3.31
N ILE A 98 -15.70 -19.85 -4.45
CA ILE A 98 -15.89 -19.27 -5.79
C ILE A 98 -17.37 -18.91 -5.96
N CYS A 99 -17.73 -17.73 -5.48
CA CYS A 99 -19.09 -17.21 -5.44
C CYS A 99 -19.04 -15.69 -5.20
N GLU A 100 -18.95 -14.93 -6.29
CA GLU A 100 -18.73 -13.48 -6.29
C GLU A 100 -19.84 -12.75 -5.55
N ASN A 101 -21.09 -13.13 -5.79
CA ASN A 101 -22.22 -12.56 -5.06
C ASN A 101 -22.15 -12.86 -3.56
N GLY A 102 -21.67 -14.05 -3.18
CA GLY A 102 -21.54 -14.50 -1.80
C GLY A 102 -20.48 -13.69 -1.05
N PHE A 103 -19.23 -13.69 -1.55
CA PHE A 103 -18.16 -12.96 -0.86
C PHE A 103 -18.31 -11.44 -0.92
N MET A 104 -18.93 -10.91 -1.98
CA MET A 104 -19.27 -9.48 -2.00
C MET A 104 -20.28 -9.14 -0.91
N GLY A 105 -21.29 -9.98 -0.71
CA GLY A 105 -22.24 -9.85 0.40
C GLY A 105 -21.60 -9.95 1.78
N MET A 106 -20.62 -10.84 1.94
CA MET A 106 -19.80 -10.89 3.17
C MET A 106 -19.03 -9.59 3.38
N GLY A 107 -18.44 -9.02 2.33
CA GLY A 107 -17.78 -7.72 2.38
C GLY A 107 -18.73 -6.58 2.77
N VAL A 108 -19.91 -6.50 2.16
CA VAL A 108 -20.94 -5.53 2.52
C VAL A 108 -21.33 -5.66 3.99
N GLY A 109 -21.66 -6.88 4.44
CA GLY A 109 -22.04 -7.14 5.83
C GLY A 109 -20.93 -6.76 6.81
N GLY A 110 -19.69 -7.16 6.51
CA GLY A 110 -18.52 -6.79 7.31
C GLY A 110 -18.33 -5.27 7.40
N ALA A 111 -18.51 -4.57 6.28
CA ALA A 111 -18.42 -3.11 6.23
C ALA A 111 -19.50 -2.42 7.08
N MET A 112 -20.74 -2.94 7.05
CA MET A 112 -21.83 -2.47 7.91
C MET A 112 -21.51 -2.66 9.39
N THR A 113 -20.74 -3.70 9.74
CA THR A 113 -20.34 -4.01 11.11
C THR A 113 -18.94 -3.51 11.47
N TRP A 114 -18.52 -2.38 10.90
CA TRP A 114 -17.28 -1.64 11.23
C TRP A 114 -15.97 -2.25 10.74
N LEU A 115 -15.99 -3.29 9.90
CA LEU A 115 -14.79 -3.71 9.18
C LEU A 115 -14.55 -2.82 7.97
N ARG A 116 -13.34 -2.92 7.41
CA ARG A 116 -12.93 -2.25 6.18
C ARG A 116 -12.44 -3.28 5.16
N PRO A 117 -13.36 -4.04 4.57
CA PRO A 117 -12.97 -5.13 3.70
C PRO A 117 -12.40 -4.57 2.38
N ILE A 118 -11.27 -5.13 1.99
CA ILE A 118 -10.72 -5.09 0.63
C ILE A 118 -11.16 -6.39 -0.02
N VAL A 119 -12.22 -6.33 -0.81
CA VAL A 119 -12.74 -7.46 -1.57
C VAL A 119 -12.00 -7.56 -2.90
N GLU A 120 -11.30 -8.67 -3.13
CA GLU A 120 -10.58 -8.93 -4.37
C GLU A 120 -11.32 -9.96 -5.22
N GLY A 121 -11.78 -9.53 -6.41
CA GLY A 121 -12.24 -10.44 -7.45
C GLY A 121 -11.06 -10.93 -8.31
N MET A 122 -11.05 -12.21 -8.66
CA MET A 122 -10.01 -12.79 -9.52
C MET A 122 -9.87 -12.05 -10.85
N ASN A 123 -11.01 -11.65 -11.44
CA ASN A 123 -11.09 -10.72 -12.56
C ASN A 123 -12.31 -9.81 -12.35
N MET A 124 -12.18 -8.53 -12.71
CA MET A 124 -13.32 -7.59 -12.64
C MET A 124 -14.52 -8.11 -13.44
N GLY A 125 -14.29 -8.77 -14.59
CA GLY A 125 -15.34 -9.38 -15.42
C GLY A 125 -16.31 -10.28 -14.65
N PHE A 126 -15.80 -11.03 -13.68
CA PHE A 126 -16.61 -11.96 -12.88
C PHE A 126 -17.44 -11.26 -11.81
N LEU A 127 -17.08 -10.03 -11.42
CA LEU A 127 -17.86 -9.24 -10.47
C LEU A 127 -19.22 -8.79 -11.03
N LEU A 128 -19.51 -9.01 -12.31
CA LEU A 128 -20.87 -8.92 -12.85
C LEU A 128 -21.82 -9.90 -12.17
N LEU A 129 -21.34 -11.06 -11.69
CA LEU A 129 -22.14 -11.99 -10.88
C LEU A 129 -22.52 -11.39 -9.51
N ALA A 130 -21.74 -10.43 -9.01
CA ALA A 130 -22.00 -9.69 -7.77
C ALA A 130 -22.66 -8.32 -7.99
N PHE A 131 -23.16 -8.03 -9.20
CA PHE A 131 -23.61 -6.68 -9.57
C PHE A 131 -24.69 -6.14 -8.62
N ASN A 132 -25.62 -6.97 -8.17
CA ASN A 132 -26.64 -6.55 -7.21
C ASN A 132 -26.04 -6.09 -5.87
N GLN A 133 -25.05 -6.81 -5.34
CA GLN A 133 -24.37 -6.42 -4.10
C GLN A 133 -23.64 -5.08 -4.28
N ILE A 134 -22.95 -4.90 -5.40
CA ILE A 134 -22.21 -3.66 -5.70
C ILE A 134 -23.17 -2.49 -5.90
N SER A 135 -24.20 -2.67 -6.75
CA SER A 135 -25.14 -1.61 -7.11
C SER A 135 -26.02 -1.20 -5.94
N ASN A 136 -26.77 -2.16 -5.40
CA ASN A 136 -27.87 -1.84 -4.50
C ASN A 136 -27.39 -1.76 -3.05
N ASN A 137 -26.45 -2.63 -2.65
CA ASN A 137 -25.98 -2.66 -1.27
C ASN A 137 -24.76 -1.75 -1.05
N CYS A 138 -23.70 -1.84 -1.85
CA CYS A 138 -22.56 -0.93 -1.67
C CYS A 138 -22.94 0.51 -2.04
N GLY A 139 -23.58 0.72 -3.20
CA GLY A 139 -23.89 2.05 -3.71
C GLY A 139 -25.03 2.76 -2.98
N MET A 140 -26.15 2.07 -2.74
CA MET A 140 -27.39 2.74 -2.31
C MET A 140 -27.74 2.54 -0.84
N LEU A 141 -27.12 1.61 -0.11
CA LEU A 141 -27.55 1.29 1.27
C LEU A 141 -27.41 2.47 2.22
N HIS A 142 -26.37 3.30 2.06
CA HIS A 142 -26.23 4.51 2.86
C HIS A 142 -27.41 5.46 2.70
N TYR A 143 -27.85 5.67 1.47
CA TYR A 143 -28.97 6.55 1.15
C TYR A 143 -30.32 5.94 1.58
N THR A 144 -30.57 4.69 1.20
CA THR A 144 -31.84 3.99 1.47
C THR A 144 -32.07 3.71 2.96
N SER A 145 -31.01 3.60 3.75
CA SER A 145 -31.09 3.50 5.21
C SER A 145 -31.20 4.84 5.92
N GLY A 146 -31.29 5.98 5.21
CA GLY A 146 -31.30 7.30 5.82
C GLY A 146 -30.03 7.62 6.62
N GLY A 147 -28.89 7.08 6.18
CA GLY A 147 -27.59 7.24 6.82
C GLY A 147 -27.33 6.33 8.03
N GLN A 148 -28.25 5.41 8.37
CA GLN A 148 -28.07 4.47 9.48
C GLN A 148 -26.94 3.47 9.24
N PHE A 149 -26.77 3.04 7.99
CA PHE A 149 -25.66 2.18 7.60
C PHE A 149 -24.64 2.93 6.74
N LYS A 150 -23.36 2.65 6.98
CA LYS A 150 -22.24 3.02 6.10
C LYS A 150 -21.63 1.73 5.57
N VAL A 151 -21.17 1.75 4.32
CA VAL A 151 -20.52 0.58 3.69
C VAL A 151 -19.08 0.93 3.29
N PRO A 152 -18.19 1.15 4.27
CA PRO A 152 -16.79 1.52 4.04
C PRO A 152 -15.96 0.33 3.54
N MET A 153 -15.92 0.09 2.22
CA MET A 153 -15.17 -1.01 1.63
C MET A 153 -14.46 -0.65 0.32
N VAL A 154 -13.48 -1.46 -0.06
CA VAL A 154 -12.78 -1.36 -1.34
C VAL A 154 -13.03 -2.63 -2.14
N ILE A 155 -13.47 -2.47 -3.38
CA ILE A 155 -13.57 -3.56 -4.34
C ILE A 155 -12.41 -3.40 -5.33
N ARG A 156 -11.64 -4.46 -5.53
CA ARG A 156 -10.53 -4.45 -6.49
C ARG A 156 -10.47 -5.74 -7.29
N GLY A 157 -9.80 -5.66 -8.43
CA GLY A 157 -9.53 -6.80 -9.29
C GLY A 157 -8.76 -6.34 -10.51
N PRO A 158 -8.06 -7.24 -11.19
CA PRO A 158 -7.49 -6.98 -12.49
C PRO A 158 -8.63 -6.82 -13.51
N GLY A 159 -8.51 -5.85 -14.41
CA GLY A 159 -9.51 -5.59 -15.44
C GLY A 159 -8.87 -5.05 -16.71
N GLY A 160 -9.62 -5.09 -17.81
CA GLY A 160 -9.16 -4.67 -19.12
C GLY A 160 -8.32 -5.71 -19.86
N VAL A 161 -7.76 -5.28 -20.99
CA VAL A 161 -7.10 -6.16 -21.95
C VAL A 161 -5.64 -6.39 -21.57
N GLY A 162 -5.21 -7.65 -21.64
CA GLY A 162 -3.82 -8.09 -21.48
C GLY A 162 -3.41 -9.05 -22.59
N ARG A 163 -2.17 -9.57 -22.52
CA ARG A 163 -1.66 -10.49 -23.53
C ARG A 163 -2.28 -11.88 -23.35
N GLN A 164 -2.98 -12.37 -24.37
CA GLN A 164 -3.54 -13.74 -24.44
C GLN A 164 -4.57 -14.08 -23.34
N LEU A 165 -5.36 -13.10 -22.89
CA LEU A 165 -6.36 -13.29 -21.85
C LEU A 165 -7.71 -13.86 -22.35
N GLY A 166 -8.00 -13.79 -23.66
CA GLY A 166 -9.27 -14.27 -24.21
C GLY A 166 -10.47 -13.39 -23.84
N ALA A 167 -11.68 -13.85 -24.19
CA ALA A 167 -12.91 -13.05 -24.08
C ALA A 167 -13.33 -12.76 -22.63
N GLU A 168 -13.18 -13.74 -21.74
CA GLU A 168 -13.68 -13.67 -20.36
C GLU A 168 -12.78 -12.84 -19.43
N HIS A 169 -11.51 -12.63 -19.80
CA HIS A 169 -10.54 -11.92 -18.96
C HIS A 169 -10.08 -10.56 -19.53
N SER A 170 -10.75 -10.06 -20.58
CA SER A 170 -10.37 -8.82 -21.27
C SER A 170 -11.39 -7.68 -21.16
N GLN A 171 -12.49 -7.91 -20.42
CA GLN A 171 -13.59 -6.95 -20.36
C GLN A 171 -13.24 -5.68 -19.59
N ARG A 172 -13.85 -4.57 -20.01
CA ARG A 172 -13.80 -3.24 -19.41
C ARG A 172 -15.18 -2.94 -18.83
N LEU A 173 -15.26 -2.82 -17.50
CA LEU A 173 -16.54 -2.69 -16.79
C LEU A 173 -16.85 -1.28 -16.33
N GLU A 174 -16.01 -0.31 -16.69
CA GLU A 174 -16.15 1.08 -16.27
C GLU A 174 -17.55 1.63 -16.60
N SER A 175 -18.09 1.33 -17.79
CA SER A 175 -19.43 1.75 -18.21
C SER A 175 -20.58 1.12 -17.43
N TYR A 176 -20.41 -0.11 -16.92
CA TYR A 176 -21.44 -0.80 -16.13
C TYR A 176 -21.59 -0.18 -14.74
N PHE A 177 -20.46 0.20 -14.13
CA PHE A 177 -20.44 0.70 -12.75
C PHE A 177 -20.51 2.23 -12.65
N GLN A 178 -20.16 2.97 -13.72
CA GLN A 178 -20.16 4.44 -13.70
C GLN A 178 -21.53 5.07 -13.42
N SER A 179 -22.62 4.40 -13.79
CA SER A 179 -23.98 4.88 -13.59
C SER A 179 -24.54 4.59 -12.18
N ILE A 180 -23.80 3.87 -11.33
CA ILE A 180 -24.26 3.48 -10.00
C ILE A 180 -24.01 4.62 -9.00
N PRO A 181 -25.05 5.22 -8.41
CA PRO A 181 -24.88 6.24 -7.39
C PRO A 181 -24.19 5.68 -6.14
N GLY A 182 -23.32 6.48 -5.52
CA GLY A 182 -22.64 6.12 -4.26
C GLY A 182 -21.39 5.26 -4.43
N VAL A 183 -21.12 4.71 -5.61
CA VAL A 183 -19.87 4.01 -5.92
C VAL A 183 -18.87 4.98 -6.54
N GLN A 184 -17.59 4.87 -6.14
CA GLN A 184 -16.48 5.59 -6.76
C GLN A 184 -15.61 4.60 -7.53
N LEU A 185 -15.31 4.94 -8.78
CA LEU A 185 -14.49 4.13 -9.67
C LEU A 185 -13.14 4.80 -9.89
N VAL A 186 -12.07 4.01 -9.78
CA VAL A 186 -10.69 4.47 -9.99
C VAL A 186 -9.93 3.44 -10.81
N ALA A 187 -9.18 3.89 -11.81
CA ALA A 187 -8.29 3.05 -12.60
C ALA A 187 -6.82 3.46 -12.36
N CYS A 188 -5.94 2.46 -12.25
CA CYS A 188 -4.51 2.67 -12.09
C CYS A 188 -3.78 2.44 -13.42
N SER A 189 -2.67 3.14 -13.61
CA SER A 189 -1.89 3.07 -14.87
C SER A 189 -0.37 3.08 -14.66
N THR A 190 0.09 3.37 -13.45
CA THR A 190 1.52 3.40 -13.09
C THR A 190 1.73 2.76 -11.73
N VAL A 191 2.92 2.22 -11.49
CA VAL A 191 3.29 1.65 -10.18
C VAL A 191 3.12 2.67 -9.05
N ARG A 192 3.39 3.94 -9.33
CA ARG A 192 3.23 5.02 -8.34
C ARG A 192 1.76 5.27 -8.01
N ASN A 193 0.91 5.36 -9.03
CA ASN A 193 -0.50 5.66 -8.79
C ASN A 193 -1.25 4.46 -8.23
N SER A 194 -0.86 3.21 -8.52
CA SER A 194 -1.53 2.04 -7.94
C SER A 194 -1.45 2.02 -6.42
N LYS A 195 -0.24 2.22 -5.86
CA LYS A 195 -0.04 2.34 -4.41
C LYS A 195 -0.76 3.55 -3.83
N ALA A 196 -0.58 4.73 -4.44
CA ALA A 196 -1.14 5.96 -3.92
C ALA A 196 -2.68 5.95 -3.92
N LEU A 197 -3.31 5.46 -4.99
CA LEU A 197 -4.76 5.42 -5.14
C LEU A 197 -5.37 4.39 -4.18
N LEU A 198 -4.78 3.20 -4.02
CA LEU A 198 -5.31 2.22 -3.07
C LEU A 198 -5.31 2.76 -1.63
N LYS A 199 -4.21 3.42 -1.23
CA LYS A 199 -4.13 4.08 0.09
C LYS A 199 -5.09 5.25 0.21
N ALA A 200 -5.23 6.07 -0.84
CA ALA A 200 -6.15 7.20 -0.83
C ALA A 200 -7.61 6.75 -0.70
N VAL A 201 -8.02 5.71 -1.42
CA VAL A 201 -9.37 5.14 -1.30
C VAL A 201 -9.57 4.55 0.09
N SER A 202 -8.59 3.80 0.62
CA SER A 202 -8.66 3.26 2.00
C SER A 202 -8.75 4.38 3.05
N GLY A 203 -8.01 5.48 2.88
CA GLY A 203 -8.08 6.69 3.69
C GLY A 203 -9.40 7.46 3.54
N TYR A 204 -9.97 7.54 2.34
CA TYR A 204 -11.28 8.13 2.11
C TYR A 204 -12.38 7.34 2.82
N VAL A 205 -12.30 6.00 2.71
CA VAL A 205 -13.15 5.05 3.43
C VAL A 205 -13.01 5.23 4.95
N ASN A 206 -11.85 5.63 5.47
CA ASN A 206 -11.65 6.03 6.87
C ASN A 206 -12.46 7.29 7.24
N ASN A 207 -12.29 8.35 6.47
CA ASN A 207 -12.92 9.65 6.74
C ASN A 207 -14.46 9.58 6.72
N LEU A 208 -15.06 8.75 5.86
CA LEU A 208 -16.52 8.57 5.80
C LEU A 208 -17.11 8.04 7.12
N THR A 209 -16.32 7.34 7.93
CA THR A 209 -16.79 6.81 9.23
C THR A 209 -16.60 7.77 10.40
N GLY A 210 -15.97 8.93 10.20
CA GLY A 210 -15.74 9.92 11.26
C GLY A 210 -14.72 9.46 12.31
N ARG A 211 -13.73 8.65 11.90
CA ARG A 211 -12.58 8.22 12.71
C ARG A 211 -11.30 8.78 12.13
#